data_AF-A0A2V9X7V1-F1
#
_entry.id   AF-A0A2V9X7V1-F1
#
_cell.length_a   1.000
_cell.length_b   1.000
_cell.length_c   1.000
_cell.angle_alpha   90.00
_cell.angle_beta   90.00
_cell.angle_gamma   90.00
#
_symmetry.space_group_name_H-M   'P 1'
#
loop_
_entity.id
_entity.type
_entity.pdbx_description
1 polymer ?
#
loop_
_entity_poly.entity_id
_entity_poly.type
_entity_poly.pdbx_seq_one_letter_code
_entity_poly.pdbx_strand_id
1 'polypeptide(L)'
;MLFATSKKFRQFVLCLNPRILTLAQSWRIFGFTFVLLQARGVLPAIFALPAGYGDMAIGATATLVALKLANPSHRNLFILWQVLGIADLVLAVSLGTTARLLSPHGPSMVTMTVLPLSLVPTFLVPLFLIFHGICITQAKAWEAASGD
;
A
#
# COMPACT_ATOMS: atom_id res chain seq x y z
N MET A 1 15.59 12.53 -0.53
CA MET A 1 16.92 13.06 -0.92
C MET A 1 17.60 12.20 -2.00
N LEU A 2 17.87 10.90 -1.80
CA LEU A 2 18.64 10.06 -2.75
C LEU A 2 18.14 10.04 -4.21
N PHE A 3 16.82 10.04 -4.47
CA PHE A 3 16.28 10.08 -5.83
C PHE A 3 16.60 11.37 -6.60
N ALA A 4 16.64 12.50 -5.90
CA ALA A 4 16.97 13.79 -6.51
C ALA A 4 18.48 13.95 -6.71
N THR A 5 19.29 13.39 -5.79
CA THR A 5 20.73 13.63 -5.73
C THR A 5 21.57 12.58 -6.47
N SER A 6 21.09 11.35 -6.65
CA SER A 6 21.85 10.25 -7.26
C SER A 6 21.29 9.79 -8.61
N LYS A 7 22.06 10.02 -9.68
CA LYS A 7 21.73 9.55 -11.04
C LYS A 7 21.60 8.01 -11.12
N LYS A 8 22.48 7.28 -10.44
CA LYS A 8 22.47 5.80 -10.41
C LYS A 8 21.21 5.26 -9.74
N PHE A 9 20.83 5.84 -8.60
CA PHE A 9 19.62 5.42 -7.88
C PHE A 9 18.35 5.76 -8.69
N ARG A 10 18.32 6.92 -9.34
CA ARG A 10 17.23 7.28 -10.25
C ARG A 10 17.12 6.31 -11.43
N GLN A 11 18.22 5.93 -12.06
CA GLN A 11 18.22 4.94 -13.14
C GLN A 11 17.73 3.57 -12.67
N PHE A 12 18.15 3.11 -11.49
CA PHE A 12 17.63 1.89 -10.88
C PHE A 12 16.11 1.95 -10.68
N VAL A 13 15.60 3.04 -10.11
CA VAL A 13 14.16 3.22 -9.91
C VAL A 13 13.41 3.22 -11.25
N LEU A 14 13.98 3.84 -12.30
CA LEU A 14 13.36 3.92 -13.62
C LEU A 14 13.42 2.60 -14.42
N CYS A 15 14.32 1.67 -14.07
CA CYS A 15 14.36 0.36 -14.74
C CYS A 15 13.35 -0.65 -14.17
N LEU A 16 12.72 -0.35 -13.02
CA LEU A 16 11.68 -1.20 -12.44
C LEU A 16 10.39 -1.11 -13.27
N ASN A 17 9.74 -2.26 -13.47
CA ASN A 17 8.49 -2.32 -14.23
C ASN A 17 7.29 -1.94 -13.33
N PRO A 18 6.55 -0.86 -13.64
CA PRO A 18 5.43 -0.40 -12.81
C PRO A 18 4.30 -1.45 -12.74
N ARG A 19 4.14 -2.31 -13.76
CA ARG A 19 3.17 -3.42 -13.73
C ARG A 19 3.52 -4.43 -12.65
N ILE A 20 4.80 -4.78 -12.51
CA ILE A 20 5.25 -5.76 -11.52
C ILE A 20 5.10 -5.17 -10.10
N LEU A 21 5.49 -3.91 -9.91
CA LEU A 21 5.35 -3.22 -8.63
C LEU A 21 3.88 -3.08 -8.20
N THR A 22 2.99 -2.78 -9.14
CA THR A 22 1.54 -2.74 -8.90
C THR A 22 0.99 -4.15 -8.64
N LEU A 23 1.42 -5.17 -9.40
CA LEU A 23 0.97 -6.55 -9.20
C LEU A 23 1.36 -7.09 -7.82
N ALA A 24 2.54 -6.71 -7.30
CA ALA A 24 2.98 -7.08 -5.96
C ALA A 24 2.02 -6.61 -4.85
N GLN A 25 1.24 -5.55 -5.09
CA GLN A 25 0.20 -5.11 -4.14
C GLN A 25 -0.92 -6.13 -3.97
N SER A 26 -1.06 -7.12 -4.87
CA SER A 26 -2.05 -8.20 -4.73
C SER A 26 -1.87 -9.01 -3.43
N TRP A 27 -0.65 -9.01 -2.86
CA TRP A 27 -0.38 -9.63 -1.56
C TRP A 27 -1.20 -9.02 -0.42
N ARG A 28 -1.68 -7.78 -0.59
CA ARG A 28 -2.54 -7.11 0.39
C ARG A 28 -3.90 -7.79 0.54
N ILE A 29 -4.26 -8.73 -0.35
CA ILE A 29 -5.47 -9.54 -0.13
C ILE A 29 -5.46 -10.26 1.23
N PHE A 30 -4.27 -10.57 1.78
CA PHE A 30 -4.10 -11.15 3.11
C PHE A 30 -4.55 -10.23 4.27
N GLY A 31 -4.94 -8.98 3.99
CA GLY A 31 -5.58 -8.08 4.95
C GLY A 31 -6.84 -8.66 5.60
N PHE A 32 -7.49 -9.67 4.99
CA PHE A 32 -8.57 -10.43 5.63
C PHE A 32 -8.15 -11.03 7.00
N THR A 33 -6.84 -11.28 7.18
CA THR A 33 -6.28 -11.76 8.45
C THR A 33 -6.57 -10.79 9.60
N PHE A 34 -6.55 -9.48 9.37
CA PHE A 34 -6.87 -8.50 10.40
C PHE A 34 -8.34 -8.59 10.81
N VAL A 35 -9.24 -8.75 9.84
CA VAL A 35 -10.68 -8.93 10.08
C VAL A 35 -10.93 -10.22 10.89
N LEU A 36 -10.28 -11.32 10.55
CA LEU A 36 -10.38 -12.57 11.31
C LEU A 36 -9.84 -12.44 12.75
N LEU A 37 -8.71 -11.74 12.92
CA LEU A 37 -8.13 -11.50 14.24
C LEU A 37 -9.02 -10.59 15.09
N GLN A 38 -9.70 -9.62 14.48
CA GLN A 38 -10.72 -8.81 15.15
C GLN A 38 -11.92 -9.66 15.55
N ALA A 39 -12.42 -10.55 14.69
CA ALA A 39 -13.53 -11.43 15.00
C ALA A 39 -13.22 -12.38 16.18
N ARG A 40 -11.93 -12.68 16.41
CA ARG A 40 -11.44 -13.45 17.56
C ARG A 40 -11.11 -12.59 18.79
N GLY A 41 -11.37 -11.28 18.75
CA GLY A 41 -11.05 -10.34 19.84
C GLY A 41 -9.56 -10.05 20.02
N VAL A 42 -8.70 -10.44 19.07
CA VAL A 42 -7.24 -10.28 19.18
C VAL A 42 -6.80 -8.88 18.78
N LEU A 43 -7.43 -8.27 17.77
CA LEU A 43 -7.11 -6.93 17.30
C LEU A 43 -8.25 -5.94 17.54
N PRO A 44 -7.95 -4.65 17.80
CA PRO A 44 -8.95 -3.61 17.90
C PRO A 44 -9.70 -3.41 16.58
N ALA A 45 -11.03 -3.32 16.63
CA ALA A 45 -11.85 -3.08 15.44
C ALA A 45 -11.50 -1.76 14.73
N ILE A 46 -11.13 -0.73 15.50
CA ILE A 46 -10.74 0.59 14.97
C ILE A 46 -9.52 0.54 14.05
N PHE A 47 -8.64 -0.47 14.22
CA PHE A 47 -7.50 -0.71 13.33
C PHE A 47 -7.85 -1.78 12.29
N ALA A 48 -8.36 -2.93 12.75
CA ALA A 48 -8.43 -4.14 11.95
C ALA A 48 -9.45 -4.06 10.82
N LEU A 49 -10.60 -3.40 11.03
CA LEU A 49 -11.60 -3.29 9.97
C LEU A 49 -11.14 -2.33 8.87
N PRO A 50 -10.72 -1.08 9.16
CA PRO A 50 -10.26 -0.19 8.10
C PRO A 50 -9.02 -0.74 7.38
N ALA A 51 -8.00 -1.21 8.12
CA ALA A 51 -6.78 -1.75 7.53
C ALA A 51 -7.07 -3.02 6.70
N GLY A 52 -7.88 -3.94 7.23
CA GLY A 52 -8.20 -5.19 6.55
C GLY A 52 -9.00 -4.99 5.25
N TYR A 53 -10.06 -4.20 5.30
CA TYR A 53 -10.88 -3.94 4.11
C TYR A 53 -10.16 -3.09 3.07
N GLY A 54 -9.39 -2.09 3.50
CA GLY A 54 -8.57 -1.29 2.60
C GLY A 54 -7.51 -2.12 1.88
N ASP A 55 -6.77 -2.95 2.63
CA ASP A 55 -5.78 -3.88 2.08
C ASP A 55 -6.42 -4.84 1.07
N MET A 56 -7.59 -5.40 1.40
CA MET A 56 -8.33 -6.27 0.49
C MET A 56 -8.79 -5.56 -0.78
N ALA A 57 -9.28 -4.32 -0.68
CA ALA A 57 -9.72 -3.54 -1.83
C ALA A 57 -8.55 -3.24 -2.79
N ILE A 58 -7.40 -2.82 -2.25
CA ILE A 58 -6.19 -2.60 -3.04
C ILE A 58 -5.67 -3.92 -3.62
N GLY A 59 -5.57 -4.97 -2.79
CA GLY A 59 -5.09 -6.28 -3.22
C GLY A 59 -5.94 -6.91 -4.33
N ALA A 60 -7.27 -6.85 -4.21
CA ALA A 60 -8.19 -7.40 -5.19
C ALA A 60 -8.15 -6.66 -6.53
N THR A 61 -7.94 -5.34 -6.51
CA THR A 61 -7.90 -4.52 -7.73
C THR A 61 -6.52 -4.45 -8.38
N ALA A 62 -5.45 -4.77 -7.63
CA ALA A 62 -4.06 -4.65 -8.07
C ALA A 62 -3.76 -5.34 -9.42
N THR A 63 -4.24 -6.57 -9.61
CA THR A 63 -4.01 -7.30 -10.88
C THR A 63 -4.67 -6.60 -12.06
N LEU A 64 -5.91 -6.14 -11.91
CA LEU A 64 -6.62 -5.41 -12.97
C LEU A 64 -5.91 -4.10 -13.31
N VAL A 65 -5.48 -3.35 -12.29
CA VAL A 65 -4.76 -2.08 -12.48
C VAL A 65 -3.41 -2.30 -13.14
N ALA A 66 -2.65 -3.32 -12.73
CA ALA A 66 -1.37 -3.66 -13.33
C ALA A 66 -1.49 -4.01 -14.81
N LEU A 67 -2.57 -4.68 -15.21
CA LEU A 67 -2.77 -5.10 -16.60
C LEU A 67 -3.40 -4.01 -17.47
N LYS A 68 -4.35 -3.24 -16.94
CA LYS A 68 -5.17 -2.31 -17.73
C LYS A 68 -4.76 -0.85 -17.62
N LEU A 69 -4.24 -0.42 -16.47
CA LEU A 69 -4.03 1.01 -16.19
C LEU A 69 -2.56 1.43 -16.17
N ALA A 70 -1.63 0.48 -16.06
CA ALA A 70 -0.20 0.76 -16.09
C ALA A 70 0.31 1.05 -17.52
N ASN A 71 -0.16 2.16 -18.09
CA ASN A 71 0.23 2.71 -19.39
C ASN A 71 -0.07 4.23 -19.45
N PRO A 72 0.59 4.98 -20.37
CA PRO A 72 0.40 6.43 -20.53
C PRO A 72 -1.06 6.88 -20.75
N SER A 73 -1.86 6.11 -21.50
CA SER A 73 -3.25 6.47 -21.81
C SER A 73 -4.15 6.53 -20.57
N HIS A 74 -3.81 5.80 -19.50
CA HIS A 74 -4.58 5.77 -18.24
C HIS A 74 -3.84 6.42 -17.07
N ARG A 75 -2.86 7.28 -17.36
CA ARG A 75 -1.96 7.91 -16.39
C ARG A 75 -2.67 8.43 -15.13
N ASN A 76 -3.74 9.21 -15.29
CA ASN A 76 -4.42 9.85 -14.16
C ASN A 76 -5.13 8.82 -13.26
N LEU A 77 -5.78 7.82 -13.86
CA LEU A 77 -6.46 6.76 -13.11
C LEU A 77 -5.46 5.84 -12.41
N PHE A 78 -4.33 5.56 -13.06
CA PHE A 78 -3.22 4.83 -12.44
C PHE A 78 -2.68 5.58 -11.23
N ILE A 79 -2.35 6.87 -11.37
CA ILE A 79 -1.87 7.70 -10.23
C ILE A 79 -2.91 7.75 -9.10
N LEU A 80 -4.19 7.93 -9.42
CA LEU A 80 -5.27 7.92 -8.42
C LEU A 80 -5.26 6.60 -7.62
N TRP A 81 -5.19 5.45 -8.30
CA TRP A 81 -5.14 4.16 -7.64
C TRP A 81 -3.90 4.01 -6.74
N GLN A 82 -2.73 4.49 -7.20
CA GLN A 82 -1.52 4.48 -6.36
C GLN A 82 -1.68 5.36 -5.11
N VAL A 83 -2.35 6.52 -5.22
CA VAL A 83 -2.63 7.42 -4.09
C VAL A 83 -3.61 6.77 -3.11
N LEU A 84 -4.65 6.08 -3.59
CA LEU A 84 -5.57 5.33 -2.75
C LEU A 84 -4.83 4.24 -1.95
N GLY A 85 -3.91 3.52 -2.60
CA GLY A 85 -3.07 2.52 -1.92
C GLY A 85 -2.17 3.11 -0.83
N ILE A 86 -1.62 4.31 -1.03
CA ILE A 86 -0.85 5.05 -0.01
C ILE A 86 -1.76 5.50 1.13
N ALA A 87 -2.93 6.08 0.81
CA ALA A 87 -3.86 6.60 1.80
C ALA A 87 -4.30 5.51 2.77
N ASP A 88 -4.57 4.32 2.25
CA ASP A 88 -4.91 3.15 3.04
C ASP A 88 -3.77 2.70 3.98
N LEU A 89 -2.53 2.61 3.49
CA LEU A 89 -1.37 2.27 4.34
C LEU A 89 -1.14 3.32 5.45
N VAL A 90 -1.27 4.61 5.11
CA VAL A 90 -1.14 5.71 6.08
C VAL A 90 -2.26 5.65 7.12
N LEU A 91 -3.49 5.36 6.70
CA LEU A 91 -4.62 5.18 7.60
C LEU A 91 -4.36 4.00 8.56
N ALA A 92 -3.92 2.85 8.05
CA ALA A 92 -3.61 1.68 8.85
C ALA A 92 -2.51 1.94 9.89
N VAL A 93 -1.42 2.60 9.51
CA VAL A 93 -0.34 2.99 10.44
C VAL A 93 -0.83 3.99 11.48
N SER A 94 -1.61 4.99 11.06
CA SER A 94 -2.14 6.01 11.98
C SER A 94 -3.07 5.38 13.01
N LEU A 95 -3.99 4.53 12.58
CA LEU A 95 -4.89 3.81 13.48
C LEU A 95 -4.14 2.81 14.35
N GLY A 96 -3.14 2.11 13.82
CA GLY A 96 -2.35 1.14 14.59
C GLY A 96 -1.54 1.79 15.71
N THR A 97 -1.01 2.99 15.46
CA THR A 97 -0.24 3.77 16.46
C THR A 97 -1.12 4.51 17.46
N THR A 98 -2.34 4.90 17.06
CA THR A 98 -3.28 5.66 17.92
C THR A 98 -4.38 4.79 18.54
N ALA A 99 -4.45 3.49 18.22
CA ALA A 99 -5.52 2.58 18.66
C ALA A 99 -5.74 2.61 20.19
N ARG A 100 -4.67 2.71 20.98
CA ARG A 100 -4.78 2.80 22.45
C ARG A 100 -5.36 4.11 22.97
N LEU A 101 -5.15 5.20 22.25
CA LEU A 101 -5.74 6.50 22.58
C LEU A 101 -7.24 6.50 22.24
N LEU A 102 -7.60 5.90 21.09
CA LEU A 102 -8.97 5.89 20.58
C LEU A 102 -9.83 4.78 21.19
N SER A 103 -9.22 3.69 21.66
CA SER A 103 -9.89 2.57 22.32
C SER A 103 -9.07 2.09 23.54
N PRO A 104 -9.09 2.84 24.65
CA PRO A 104 -8.28 2.53 25.83
C PRO A 104 -8.55 1.14 26.42
N HIS A 105 -9.82 0.72 26.40
CA HIS A 105 -10.27 -0.57 26.95
C HIS A 105 -10.33 -1.70 25.90
N GLY A 106 -9.90 -1.44 24.66
CA GLY A 106 -9.94 -2.43 23.58
C GLY A 106 -8.85 -3.50 23.68
N PRO A 107 -8.78 -4.42 22.70
CA PRO A 107 -7.63 -5.31 22.53
C PRO A 107 -6.31 -4.53 22.35
N SER A 108 -5.18 -5.20 22.57
CA SER A 108 -3.86 -4.57 22.40
C SER A 108 -3.35 -4.69 20.97
N MET A 109 -2.52 -3.72 20.55
CA MET A 109 -1.76 -3.81 19.29
C MET A 109 -0.47 -4.64 19.42
N VAL A 110 -0.16 -5.19 20.60
CA VAL A 110 1.05 -6.01 20.85
C VAL A 110 1.16 -7.20 19.90
N THR A 111 0.04 -7.78 19.46
CA THR A 111 0.08 -8.89 18.49
C THR A 111 0.73 -8.46 17.16
N MET A 112 0.66 -7.18 16.78
CA MET A 112 1.33 -6.64 15.59
C MET A 112 2.84 -6.42 15.78
N THR A 113 3.39 -6.69 16.97
CA THR A 113 4.83 -6.58 17.25
C THR A 113 5.52 -7.93 17.39
N VAL A 114 4.77 -9.03 17.27
CA VAL A 114 5.30 -10.40 17.35
C VAL A 114 5.19 -11.10 16.00
N LEU A 115 6.09 -12.05 15.72
CA LEU A 115 6.04 -12.81 14.48
C LEU A 115 4.77 -13.69 14.43
N PRO A 116 4.18 -13.90 13.23
CA PRO A 116 4.62 -13.35 11.94
C PRO A 116 4.13 -11.92 11.66
N LEU A 117 3.20 -11.38 12.46
CA LEU A 117 2.50 -10.13 12.17
C LEU A 117 3.40 -8.89 12.22
N SER A 118 4.50 -8.92 12.98
CA SER A 118 5.49 -7.83 13.00
C SER A 118 6.06 -7.49 11.62
N LEU A 119 6.11 -8.45 10.69
CA LEU A 119 6.53 -8.21 9.31
C LEU A 119 5.65 -7.19 8.58
N VAL A 120 4.38 -7.05 8.96
CA VAL A 120 3.46 -6.10 8.33
C VAL A 120 3.95 -4.67 8.53
N PRO A 121 4.03 -4.11 9.75
CA PRO A 121 4.45 -2.73 9.96
C PRO A 121 5.94 -2.51 9.70
N THR A 122 6.80 -3.52 9.91
CA THR A 122 8.26 -3.31 9.82
C THR A 122 8.83 -3.56 8.42
N PHE A 123 8.11 -4.25 7.53
CA PHE A 123 8.61 -4.60 6.20
C PHE A 123 7.59 -4.36 5.08
N LEU A 124 6.42 -5.00 5.14
CA LEU A 124 5.45 -4.96 4.05
C LEU A 124 4.88 -3.55 3.81
N VAL A 125 4.49 -2.85 4.88
CA VAL A 125 3.95 -1.49 4.79
C VAL A 125 4.98 -0.52 4.19
N PRO A 126 6.23 -0.41 4.71
CA PRO A 126 7.27 0.40 4.07
C PRO A 126 7.56 0.02 2.62
N LEU A 127 7.63 -1.28 2.31
CA LEU A 127 7.92 -1.78 0.96
C LEU A 127 6.82 -1.37 -0.02
N PHE A 128 5.55 -1.56 0.34
CA PHE A 128 4.43 -1.20 -0.51
C PHE A 128 4.29 0.32 -0.71
N LEU A 129 4.61 1.14 0.32
CA LEU A 129 4.72 2.58 0.16
C LEU A 129 5.79 2.97 -0.86
N ILE A 130 6.96 2.33 -0.81
CA ILE A 130 8.04 2.57 -1.78
C ILE A 130 7.58 2.21 -3.20
N PHE A 131 6.92 1.06 -3.37
CA PHE A 131 6.39 0.67 -4.68
C PHE A 131 5.37 1.68 -5.22
N HIS A 132 4.46 2.17 -4.37
CA HIS A 132 3.52 3.21 -4.79
C HIS A 132 4.22 4.51 -5.19
N GLY A 133 5.20 4.95 -4.41
CA GLY A 133 6.00 6.14 -4.71
C GLY A 133 6.73 6.02 -6.05
N ILE A 134 7.38 4.88 -6.31
CA ILE A 134 8.09 4.62 -7.57
C ILE A 134 7.11 4.69 -8.76
N CYS A 135 5.98 3.99 -8.68
CA CYS A 135 4.98 4.00 -9.74
C CYS A 135 4.43 5.40 -10.03
N ILE A 136 4.17 6.22 -9.00
CA ILE A 136 3.72 7.62 -9.18
C ILE A 136 4.81 8.44 -9.86
N THR A 137 6.07 8.31 -9.43
CA THR A 137 7.19 9.04 -10.04
C THR A 137 7.38 8.68 -11.51
N GLN A 138 7.31 7.40 -11.86
CA GLN A 138 7.37 6.94 -13.25
C GLN A 138 6.17 7.43 -14.06
N ALA A 139 4.95 7.28 -13.54
CA ALA A 139 3.73 7.69 -14.24
C ALA A 139 3.65 9.21 -14.48
N LYS A 140 4.22 10.02 -13.58
CA LYS A 140 4.32 11.46 -13.78
C LYS A 140 5.14 11.84 -15.02
N ALA A 141 6.12 11.01 -15.40
CA ALA A 141 6.97 11.19 -16.56
C ALA A 141 6.42 10.54 -17.84
N TRP A 142 5.30 9.81 -17.78
CA TRP A 142 4.61 9.37 -18.98
C TRP A 142 4.10 10.60 -19.74
N GLU A 143 4.52 10.74 -20.99
CA GLU A 143 3.93 11.71 -21.90
C GLU A 143 2.44 11.38 -22.01
N ALA A 144 1.58 12.38 -21.84
CA ALA A 144 0.19 12.21 -22.20
C ALA A 144 0.20 11.91 -23.69
N ALA A 145 -0.26 10.73 -24.10
CA ALA A 145 -0.47 10.47 -25.52
C ALA A 145 -1.34 11.62 -26.04
N SER A 146 -0.77 12.45 -26.90
CA SER A 146 -1.49 13.44 -27.67
C SER A 146 -2.66 12.71 -28.29
N GLY A 147 -3.88 13.16 -28.00
CA GLY A 147 -5.03 12.74 -28.78
C GLY A 147 -4.85 13.29 -30.18
N ASP A 148 -4.54 12.40 -31.11
CA ASP A 148 -4.86 12.58 -32.54
C ASP A 148 -6.34 12.28 -32.76
#